data_AF-A0AAW2YB22-F1
#
_entry.id   AF-A0AAW2YB22-F1
#
_cell.length_a   1.000
_cell.length_b   1.000
_cell.length_c   1.000
_cell.angle_alpha   90.00
_cell.angle_beta   90.00
_cell.angle_gamma   90.00
#
_symmetry.space_group_name_H-M   'P 1'
#
loop_
_entity.id
_entity.type
_entity.pdbx_description
1 polymer ?
#
loop_
_entity_poly.entity_id
_entity_poly.type
_entity_poly.pdbx_seq_one_letter_code
_entity_poly.pdbx_strand_id
1 'polypeptide(L)'
;MSKNPLTLIMETNKFNGTNYNVWLRNLRIVLDFENQGYVLDKLLPTALPEGFSPEERITFEKWLEDNRKVRSIILALMTNDI
;
A
#
# COMPACT_ATOMS: atom_id res chain seq x y z
N MET A 1 18.73 17.48 8.46
CA MET A 1 18.71 16.11 7.90
C MET A 1 18.00 16.17 6.55
N SER A 2 18.58 15.61 5.48
CA SER A 2 17.90 15.48 4.19
C SER A 2 16.73 14.51 4.34
N LYS A 3 15.51 14.93 4.00
CA LYS A 3 14.36 14.01 3.96
C LYS A 3 14.60 12.94 2.90
N ASN A 4 14.24 11.70 3.21
CA ASN A 4 14.25 10.62 2.22
C ASN A 4 13.34 11.04 1.03
N PRO A 5 13.77 10.88 -0.23
CA PRO A 5 12.97 11.23 -1.40
C PRO A 5 11.54 10.65 -1.39
N LEU A 6 11.35 9.45 -0.86
CA LEU A 6 10.03 8.83 -0.68
C LEU A 6 9.19 9.60 0.33
N THR A 7 9.76 9.96 1.49
CA THR A 7 9.07 10.80 2.48
C THR A 7 8.67 12.15 1.89
N LEU A 8 9.51 12.75 1.06
CA LEU A 8 9.19 14.00 0.39
C LEU A 8 8.02 13.84 -0.60
N ILE A 9 8.02 12.76 -1.40
CA ILE A 9 6.92 12.43 -2.32
C ILE A 9 5.61 12.24 -1.56
N MET A 10 5.67 11.57 -0.40
CA MET A 10 4.52 11.32 0.46
C MET A 10 3.92 12.60 1.06
N GLU A 11 4.76 13.56 1.45
CA GLU A 11 4.31 14.81 2.08
C GLU A 11 3.78 15.84 1.08
N THR A 12 4.35 15.89 -0.13
CA THR A 12 4.11 16.98 -1.10
C THR A 12 2.74 16.87 -1.78
N ASN A 13 2.18 15.66 -1.90
CA ASN A 13 0.96 15.41 -2.67
C ASN A 13 -0.02 14.49 -1.92
N LYS A 14 -0.30 14.81 -0.66
CA LYS A 14 -1.38 14.14 0.08
C LYS A 14 -2.70 14.26 -0.67
N PHE A 15 -3.52 13.22 -0.59
CA PHE A 15 -4.82 13.19 -1.24
C PHE A 15 -5.74 14.25 -0.63
N ASN A 16 -6.20 15.18 -1.47
CA ASN A 16 -7.04 16.31 -1.06
C ASN A 16 -8.42 16.30 -1.76
N GLY A 17 -8.83 15.16 -2.31
CA GLY A 17 -10.07 15.02 -3.08
C GLY A 17 -9.99 15.47 -4.55
N THR A 18 -9.06 16.36 -4.91
CA THR A 18 -8.95 16.90 -6.28
C THR A 18 -7.76 16.34 -7.08
N ASN A 19 -6.76 15.77 -6.40
CA ASN A 19 -5.48 15.37 -6.98
C ASN A 19 -5.32 13.85 -7.16
N TYR A 20 -6.41 13.10 -7.34
CA TYR A 20 -6.41 11.62 -7.35
C TYR A 20 -5.31 11.00 -8.22
N ASN A 21 -5.18 11.44 -9.48
CA ASN A 21 -4.19 10.86 -10.41
C ASN A 21 -2.74 11.09 -9.96
N VAL A 22 -2.44 12.27 -9.41
CA VAL A 22 -1.10 12.62 -8.90
C VAL A 22 -0.82 11.82 -7.62
N TRP A 23 -1.80 11.77 -6.72
CA TRP A 23 -1.71 10.99 -5.49
C TRP A 23 -1.51 9.49 -5.78
N LEU A 24 -2.31 8.90 -6.67
CA LEU A 24 -2.22 7.48 -7.03
C LEU A 24 -0.85 7.14 -7.66
N ARG A 25 -0.32 8.01 -8.52
CA ARG A 25 1.03 7.84 -9.08
C ARG A 25 2.09 7.80 -7.99
N ASN A 26 2.02 8.72 -7.02
CA ASN A 26 2.98 8.78 -5.93
C ASN A 26 2.85 7.60 -4.97
N LEU A 27 1.62 7.18 -4.67
CA LEU A 27 1.34 5.96 -3.92
C LEU A 27 1.99 4.76 -4.60
N ARG A 28 1.79 4.57 -5.91
CA ARG A 28 2.40 3.46 -6.65
C ARG A 28 3.94 3.47 -6.59
N ILE A 29 4.58 4.63 -6.74
CA ILE A 29 6.04 4.75 -6.60
C ILE A 29 6.51 4.26 -5.23
N VAL A 30 5.83 4.66 -4.14
CA VAL A 30 6.18 4.25 -2.79
C VAL A 30 5.95 2.75 -2.59
N LEU A 31 4.81 2.23 -3.05
CA LEU A 31 4.50 0.80 -2.90
C LEU A 31 5.41 -0.09 -3.74
N ASP A 32 5.80 0.33 -4.95
CA ASP A 32 6.74 -0.41 -5.78
C ASP A 32 8.13 -0.46 -5.15
N PHE A 33 8.56 0.63 -4.50
CA PHE A 33 9.80 0.65 -3.73
C PHE A 33 9.78 -0.37 -2.56
N GLU A 34 8.64 -0.51 -1.90
CA GLU A 34 8.44 -1.47 -0.80
C GLU A 34 8.14 -2.91 -1.28
N ASN A 35 8.05 -3.15 -2.60
CA ASN A 35 7.59 -4.41 -3.21
C ASN A 35 6.15 -4.81 -2.86
N GLN A 36 5.28 -3.82 -2.66
CA GLN A 36 3.89 -3.98 -2.22
C GLN A 36 2.86 -3.48 -3.24
N GLY A 37 3.28 -2.98 -4.40
CA GLY A 37 2.37 -2.46 -5.45
C GLY A 37 1.29 -3.47 -5.86
N TYR A 38 1.63 -4.76 -5.85
CA TYR A 38 0.72 -5.86 -6.17
C TYR A 38 -0.55 -5.92 -5.31
N VAL A 39 -0.52 -5.35 -4.10
CA VAL A 39 -1.67 -5.33 -3.19
C VAL A 39 -2.81 -4.46 -3.73
N LEU A 40 -2.49 -3.45 -4.55
CA LEU A 40 -3.52 -2.60 -5.18
C LEU A 40 -4.23 -3.31 -6.33
N ASP A 41 -3.53 -4.20 -7.03
CA ASP A 41 -4.04 -4.83 -8.25
C ASP A 41 -4.68 -6.20 -7.99
N LYS A 42 -4.29 -6.88 -6.90
CA LYS A 42 -4.78 -8.21 -6.55
C LYS A 42 -5.86 -8.16 -5.49
N LEU A 43 -6.98 -8.82 -5.77
CA LEU A 43 -8.04 -9.03 -4.79
C LEU A 43 -7.54 -9.91 -3.63
N LEU A 44 -8.01 -9.57 -2.43
CA LEU A 44 -7.82 -10.38 -1.22
C LEU A 44 -8.38 -11.79 -1.50
N PRO A 45 -7.62 -12.87 -1.23
CA PRO A 45 -8.16 -14.22 -1.34
C PRO A 45 -9.36 -14.37 -0.40
N THR A 46 -10.58 -14.39 -0.95
CA THR A 46 -11.84 -14.24 -0.21
C THR A 46 -12.19 -15.44 0.68
N ALA A 47 -11.51 -16.57 0.48
CA ALA A 47 -11.61 -17.73 1.35
C ALA A 47 -10.26 -18.40 1.42
N LEU A 48 -9.94 -18.94 2.60
CA LEU A 48 -8.95 -19.99 2.72
C LEU A 48 -9.65 -21.30 2.31
N PRO A 49 -9.49 -21.86 1.08
CA PRO A 49 -9.83 -23.25 0.84
C PRO A 49 -9.28 -24.17 1.95
N GLU A 50 -10.07 -25.15 2.39
CA GLU A 50 -9.56 -26.20 3.26
C GLU A 50 -8.39 -26.92 2.56
N GLY A 51 -7.24 -27.02 3.22
CA GLY A 51 -6.08 -27.76 2.70
C GLY A 51 -4.95 -26.94 2.08
N PHE A 52 -4.75 -25.68 2.47
CA PHE A 52 -3.53 -24.94 2.09
C PHE A 52 -2.28 -25.77 2.36
N SER A 53 -1.43 -25.85 1.36
CA SER A 53 -0.03 -26.20 1.57
C SER A 53 0.64 -25.18 2.50
N PRO A 54 1.69 -25.58 3.25
CA PRO A 54 2.49 -24.65 4.04
C PRO A 54 2.95 -23.40 3.26
N GLU A 55 3.29 -23.55 1.98
CA GLU A 55 3.77 -22.50 1.10
C GLU A 55 2.68 -21.47 0.77
N GLU A 56 1.46 -21.93 0.50
CA GLU A 56 0.32 -21.06 0.26
C GLU A 56 -0.05 -20.29 1.54
N ARG A 57 0.09 -20.93 2.71
CA ARG A 57 -0.18 -20.27 4.01
C ARG A 57 0.82 -19.14 4.26
N ILE A 58 2.11 -19.39 4.03
CA ILE A 58 3.17 -18.38 4.14
C ILE A 58 2.88 -17.21 3.19
N THR A 59 2.48 -17.51 1.96
CA THR A 59 2.13 -16.50 0.95
C THR A 59 0.94 -15.66 1.39
N PHE A 60 -0.10 -16.27 1.95
CA PHE A 60 -1.27 -15.58 2.47
C PHE A 60 -0.95 -14.70 3.69
N GLU A 61 -0.18 -15.22 4.65
CA GLU A 61 0.26 -14.45 5.82
C GLU A 61 1.11 -13.24 5.40
N LYS A 62 2.00 -13.41 4.42
CA LYS A 62 2.77 -12.30 3.82
C LYS A 62 1.84 -11.27 3.16
N TRP A 63 0.86 -11.72 2.38
CA TRP A 63 -0.11 -10.83 1.74
C TRP A 63 -0.88 -10.00 2.78
N LEU A 64 -1.33 -10.62 3.88
CA LEU A 64 -2.01 -9.91 4.96
C LEU A 64 -1.14 -8.84 5.62
N GLU A 65 0.14 -9.14 5.82
CA GLU A 65 1.11 -8.18 6.37
C GLU A 65 1.35 -7.01 5.41
N ASP A 66 1.56 -7.29 4.12
CA ASP A 66 1.73 -6.25 3.11
C ASP A 66 0.45 -5.40 2.97
N ASN A 67 -0.73 -6.02 3.04
CA ASN A 67 -2.01 -5.31 3.04
C ASN A 67 -2.14 -4.34 4.22
N ARG A 68 -1.75 -4.77 5.43
CA ARG A 68 -1.73 -3.88 6.61
C ARG A 68 -0.85 -2.66 6.38
N LYS A 69 0.37 -2.87 5.87
CA LYS A 69 1.32 -1.78 5.57
C LYS A 69 0.79 -0.81 4.51
N VAL A 70 0.26 -1.33 3.42
CA VAL A 70 -0.33 -0.53 2.33
C VAL A 70 -1.50 0.32 2.84
N ARG A 71 -2.37 -0.24 3.70
CA ARG A 71 -3.45 0.53 4.34
C ARG A 71 -2.92 1.68 5.18
N SER A 72 -1.88 1.44 5.98
CA SER A 72 -1.23 2.50 6.77
C SER A 72 -0.61 3.59 5.90
N ILE A 73 0.03 3.23 4.79
CA ILE A 73 0.59 4.18 3.83
C ILE A 73 -0.52 5.03 3.20
N ILE A 74 -1.60 4.40 2.72
CA ILE A 74 -2.75 5.09 2.12
C ILE A 74 -3.32 6.12 3.10
N LEU A 75 -3.53 5.74 4.36
CA LEU A 75 -4.06 6.64 5.39
C LEU A 75 -3.10 7.79 5.70
N ALA A 76 -1.79 7.52 5.80
CA ALA A 76 -0.78 8.56 6.03
C ALA A 76 -0.70 9.58 4.87
N LEU A 77 -1.09 9.15 3.67
CA LEU A 77 -1.14 9.95 2.45
C LEU A 77 -2.47 10.66 2.21
N MET A 78 -3.43 10.57 3.14
CA MET A 78 -4.64 11.39 3.10
C MET A 78 -4.40 12.69 3.88
N THR A 79 -5.09 13.78 3.49
CA THR A 79 -5.16 14.95 4.36
C THR A 79 -5.93 14.61 5.62
N ASN A 80 -5.54 15.21 6.75
CA ASN A 80 -6.21 14.99 8.04
C ASN A 80 -7.49 15.84 8.17
N ASP A 81 -8.09 16.26 7.05
CA ASP A 81 -9.22 17.19 7.08
C ASP A 81 -10.41 16.52 7.78
N ILE A 82 -10.61 16.90 9.05
CA ILE A 82 -11.85 16.81 9.82
C ILE A 82 -12.41 18.23 9.87
#